data_AF-W4S0U1-F1
#
_entry.id   AF-W4S0U1-F1
#
_cell.length_a   1.000
_cell.length_b   1.000
_cell.length_c   1.000
_cell.angle_alpha   90.00
_cell.angle_beta   90.00
_cell.angle_gamma   90.00
#
_symmetry.space_group_name_H-M   'P 1'
#
loop_
_entity.id
_entity.type
_entity.pdbx_description
1 polymer ?
#
loop_
_entity_poly.entity_id
_entity_poly.type
_entity_poly.pdbx_seq_one_letter_code
_entity_poly.pdbx_strand_id
1 'polypeptide(L)' 'MVHGVYHTTDEGLPEANGQTYVLPGGAFFDVRDGKITRVTNYYNLQEWIAQVSR' A
#
# COMPACT_ATOMS: atom_id res chain seq x y z
N MET A 1 3.22 9.47 4.92
CA MET A 1 4.16 8.68 4.09
C MET A 1 4.21 7.27 4.63
N VAL A 2 4.13 6.28 3.75
CA VAL A 2 4.25 4.84 4.07
C VAL A 2 5.59 4.35 3.52
N HIS A 3 6.35 3.66 4.35
CA HIS A 3 7.63 3.05 4.01
C HIS A 3 7.47 1.54 4.09
N GLY A 4 7.99 0.81 3.11
CA GLY A 4 7.89 -0.64 3.10
C GLY A 4 8.93 -1.33 2.24
N VAL A 5 8.91 -2.66 2.33
CA VAL A 5 9.77 -3.56 1.56
C VAL A 5 8.89 -4.66 0.97
N TYR A 6 9.07 -4.95 -0.31
CA TYR A 6 8.30 -5.97 -1.02
C TYR A 6 9.05 -7.30 -0.99
N HIS A 7 8.68 -8.17 -0.05
CA HIS A 7 9.40 -9.41 0.27
C HIS A 7 8.87 -10.65 -0.46
N THR A 8 7.57 -10.71 -0.72
CA THR A 8 6.90 -11.88 -1.28
C THR A 8 6.05 -11.43 -2.47
N THR A 9 6.18 -12.13 -3.60
CA THR A 9 5.43 -11.82 -4.81
C THR A 9 3.93 -11.97 -4.54
N ASP A 10 3.19 -10.92 -4.90
CA ASP A 10 1.74 -10.90 -4.89
C ASP A 10 1.20 -11.19 -6.30
N GLU A 11 0.09 -11.89 -6.38
CA GLU A 11 -0.45 -12.38 -7.65
C GLU A 11 -0.87 -11.21 -8.56
N GLY A 12 -0.38 -11.23 -9.80
CA GLY A 12 -0.68 -10.18 -10.79
C GLY A 12 0.13 -8.88 -10.60
N LEU A 13 1.06 -8.83 -9.64
CA LEU A 13 2.00 -7.72 -9.43
C LEU A 13 3.43 -8.14 -9.85
N PRO A 14 4.39 -7.19 -9.92
CA PRO A 14 5.78 -7.50 -10.21
C PRO A 14 6.39 -8.52 -9.23
N GLU A 15 7.47 -9.18 -9.63
CA GLU A 15 8.22 -10.11 -8.76
C GLU A 15 8.86 -9.40 -7.58
N ALA A 16 8.71 -9.97 -6.39
CA ALA A 16 9.33 -9.45 -5.18
C ALA A 16 10.79 -9.90 -5.08
N ASN A 17 11.68 -8.93 -4.94
CA ASN A 17 13.13 -9.13 -4.76
C ASN A 17 13.67 -8.33 -3.57
N GLY A 18 12.79 -7.88 -2.65
CA GLY A 18 13.16 -7.04 -1.51
C GLY A 18 13.24 -5.54 -1.84
N GLN A 19 12.52 -5.08 -2.87
CA GLN A 19 12.50 -3.67 -3.25
C GLN A 19 11.91 -2.81 -2.13
N THR A 20 12.56 -1.71 -1.80
CA THR A 20 12.03 -0.72 -0.87
C THR A 20 11.14 0.27 -1.61
N TYR A 21 10.04 0.69 -0.99
CA TYR A 21 9.17 1.72 -1.53
C TYR A 21 8.80 2.77 -0.47
N VAL A 22 8.57 4.00 -0.92
CA VAL A 22 8.07 5.10 -0.10
C VAL A 22 7.00 5.84 -0.90
N LEU A 23 5.78 5.90 -0.35
CA LEU A 23 4.65 6.55 -1.03
C LEU A 23 3.74 7.31 -0.07
N PRO A 24 3.08 8.39 -0.52
CA PRO A 24 1.93 8.93 0.17
C PRO A 24 0.78 7.90 0.17
N GLY A 25 0.11 7.78 1.31
CA GLY A 25 -1.09 6.97 1.47
C GLY A 25 -2.06 7.69 2.39
N GLY A 26 -3.35 7.47 2.18
CA GLY A 26 -4.42 8.04 2.99
C GLY A 26 -5.54 7.02 3.20
N ALA A 27 -6.30 7.19 4.27
CA ALA A 27 -7.44 6.33 4.57
C ALA A 27 -8.60 7.13 5.13
N PHE A 28 -9.82 6.69 4.80
CA PHE A 28 -11.06 7.15 5.42
C PHE A 28 -11.60 6.07 6.35
N PHE A 29 -12.18 6.48 7.47
CA PHE A 29 -12.73 5.60 8.48
C PHE A 29 -14.18 5.95 8.78
N ASP A 30 -15.07 4.94 8.77
CA ASP A 30 -16.34 5.07 9.48
C ASP A 30 -16.12 4.64 10.92
N VAL A 31 -16.64 5.42 11.86
CA VAL A 31 -16.54 5.15 13.29
C VAL A 31 -17.94 5.12 13.89
N ARG A 32 -18.26 4.04 14.61
CA ARG A 32 -19.50 3.88 15.38
C ARG A 32 -19.16 3.36 16.78
N ASP A 33 -19.71 4.00 17.80
CA ASP A 33 -19.46 3.68 19.21
C ASP A 33 -17.96 3.63 19.58
N GLY A 34 -17.18 4.57 19.01
CA GLY A 34 -15.73 4.65 19.22
C GLY A 34 -14.91 3.55 18.53
N LYS A 35 -15.53 2.69 17.70
CA LYS A 35 -14.87 1.62 16.96
C LYS A 35 -14.91 1.88 15.45
N ILE A 36 -13.83 1.53 14.75
CA ILE A 36 -13.77 1.55 13.29
C ILE A 36 -14.70 0.46 12.76
N THR A 37 -15.62 0.83 11.87
CA THR A 37 -16.55 -0.09 11.20
C THR A 37 -16.26 -0.25 9.71
N ARG A 38 -15.51 0.68 9.12
CA ARG A 38 -15.03 0.60 7.74
C ARG A 38 -13.69 1.31 7.61
N VAL A 39 -12.81 0.74 6.80
CA VAL A 39 -11.56 1.37 6.35
C VAL A 39 -11.57 1.42 4.83
N THR A 40 -11.27 2.57 4.25
CA THR A 40 -11.07 2.71 2.80
C THR A 40 -9.73 3.38 2.56
N ASN A 41 -8.78 2.62 1.99
CA ASN A 41 -7.42 3.06 1.74
C ASN A 41 -7.27 3.56 0.31
N TYR A 42 -6.46 4.60 0.15
CA TYR A 42 -6.05 5.15 -1.13
C TYR A 42 -4.55 5.37 -1.15
N TYR A 43 -3.93 4.97 -2.24
CA TYR A 43 -2.56 5.27 -2.61
C TYR A 43 -2.44 5.16 -4.13
N ASN A 44 -1.36 5.72 -4.70
CA ASN A 44 -1.13 5.64 -6.13
C ASN A 44 -0.49 4.29 -6.50
N LEU A 45 -1.31 3.34 -6.96
CA LEU A 45 -0.83 2.01 -7.35
C LEU A 45 0.19 2.07 -8.49
N GLN A 46 0.02 2.97 -9.46
CA GLN A 46 0.94 3.09 -10.59
C GLN A 46 2.32 3.59 -10.15
N GLU A 47 2.36 4.56 -9.23
CA GLU A 47 3.61 5.00 -8.62
C GLU A 47 4.27 3.88 -7.82
N TRP A 48 3.51 3.11 -7.06
CA TRP A 48 4.04 1.95 -6.33
C TRP A 48 4.64 0.90 -7.29
N ILE A 49 3.93 0.52 -8.35
CA ILE A 49 4.43 -0.41 -9.39
C ILE A 49 5.74 0.13 -9.97
N ALA A 50 5.81 1.42 -10.31
CA ALA A 50 7.01 2.05 -10.84
C ALA A 50 8.20 2.08 -9.85
N GLN A 51 7.97 1.95 -8.55
CA GLN A 51 9.04 1.82 -7.55
C GLN A 51 9.55 0.38 -7.44
N VAL A 52 8.66 -0.62 -7.46
CA VAL A 52 9.03 -2.04 -7.26
C VAL A 52 9.48 -2.76 -8.54
N SER A 53 9.20 -2.20 -9.72
CA SER A 53 9.66 -2.73 -11.02
C SER A 53 11.03 -2.19 -11.47
N ARG A 54 11.75 -1.46 -10.62
CA ARG A 54 13.09 -0.95 -10.92
C ARG A 54 14.16 -2.04 -10.87
#